data_AF-A0A430ALR5-F1
#
_entry.id   AF-A0A430ALR5-F1
#
_cell.length_a   1.000
_cell.length_b   1.000
_cell.length_c   1.000
_cell.angle_alpha   90.00
_cell.angle_beta   90.00
_cell.angle_gamma   90.00
#
_symmetry.space_group_name_H-M   'P 1'
#
loop_
_entity.id
_entity.type
_entity.pdbx_description
1 polymer ?
#
loop_
_entity_poly.entity_id
_entity_poly.type
_entity_poly.pdbx_seq_one_letter_code
_entity_poly.pdbx_strand_id
1 'polypeptide(L)'
;MKKTNFLVIFWLLLAIISFIVFLVNFYSFWYAISYLIFPDKEGYMDAQTTARNLMTAVPMLLVTAGTFYLGLKQGLKVYKEI
;
A
#
# COMPACT_ATOMS: atom_id res chain seq x y z
N MET A 1 -10.59 -0.96 32.40
CA MET A 1 -10.24 -1.01 30.96
C MET A 1 -10.67 0.30 30.34
N LYS A 2 -9.74 1.12 29.82
CA LYS A 2 -10.10 2.36 29.11
C LYS A 2 -11.04 1.99 27.97
N LYS A 3 -12.21 2.63 27.87
CA LYS A 3 -13.17 2.37 26.79
C LYS A 3 -12.51 2.76 25.48
N THR A 4 -11.97 1.80 24.73
CA THR A 4 -11.37 2.08 23.42
C THR A 4 -12.43 2.72 22.54
N ASN A 5 -12.23 3.99 22.19
CA ASN A 5 -13.17 4.73 21.37
C ASN A 5 -13.24 4.10 19.98
N PHE A 6 -14.44 3.96 19.44
CA PHE A 6 -14.70 3.49 18.07
C PHE A 6 -13.77 4.17 17.05
N LEU A 7 -13.49 5.47 17.24
CA LEU A 7 -12.65 6.26 16.35
C LEU A 7 -11.19 5.78 16.34
N VAL A 8 -10.65 5.29 17.47
CA VAL A 8 -9.31 4.67 17.52
C VAL A 8 -9.28 3.37 16.74
N ILE A 9 -10.31 2.54 16.91
CA ILE A 9 -10.46 1.25 16.21
C ILE A 9 -10.59 1.49 14.69
N PHE A 10 -11.38 2.48 14.29
CA PHE A 10 -11.55 2.86 12.90
C PHE A 10 -10.23 3.25 12.23
N TRP A 11 -9.44 4.11 12.85
CA TRP A 11 -8.14 4.54 12.30
C TRP A 11 -7.12 3.39 12.21
N LEU A 12 -7.10 2.50 13.20
CA LEU A 12 -6.23 1.32 13.19
C LEU A 12 -6.64 0.32 12.11
N LEU A 13 -7.94 0.08 11.92
CA LEU A 13 -8.44 -0.77 10.84
C LEU A 13 -8.11 -0.17 9.47
N LEU A 14 -8.30 1.14 9.30
CA LEU A 14 -7.94 1.83 8.06
C LEU A 14 -6.44 1.71 7.77
N ALA A 15 -5.58 1.84 8.79
CA ALA A 15 -4.15 1.64 8.65
C ALA A 15 -3.83 0.19 8.22
N ILE A 16 -4.40 -0.82 8.86
CA ILE A 16 -4.17 -2.23 8.52
C ILE A 16 -4.57 -2.52 7.07
N ILE A 17 -5.77 -2.09 6.65
CA ILE A 17 -6.24 -2.28 5.28
C ILE A 17 -5.30 -1.57 4.30
N SER A 18 -4.93 -0.32 4.58
CA SER A 18 -4.00 0.44 3.73
C SER A 18 -2.64 -0.25 3.61
N PHE A 19 -2.15 -0.84 4.69
CA PHE A 19 -0.89 -1.58 4.70
C PHE A 19 -0.96 -2.86 3.85
N ILE A 20 -2.03 -3.63 3.95
CA ILE A 20 -2.22 -4.83 3.11
C ILE A 20 -2.28 -4.44 1.64
N VAL A 21 -3.05 -3.41 1.28
CA VAL A 21 -3.14 -2.92 -0.10
C VAL A 21 -1.80 -2.39 -0.58
N PHE A 22 -1.03 -1.72 0.28
CA PHE A 22 0.34 -1.31 -0.01
C PHE A 22 1.21 -2.51 -0.38
N LEU A 23 1.21 -3.58 0.43
CA LEU A 23 2.02 -4.78 0.18
C LEU A 23 1.69 -5.45 -1.16
N VAL A 24 0.40 -5.53 -1.53
CA VAL A 24 -0.04 -6.10 -2.81
C VAL A 24 0.50 -5.27 -3.97
N ASN A 25 0.35 -3.94 -3.92
CA ASN A 25 0.87 -3.06 -4.96
C ASN A 25 2.40 -3.05 -5.00
N PHE A 26 3.06 -3.22 -3.85
CA PHE A 26 4.51 -3.24 -3.73
C PHE A 26 5.08 -4.49 -4.38
N TYR A 27 4.43 -5.63 -4.17
CA TYR A 27 4.76 -6.86 -4.89
C TYR A 27 4.62 -6.68 -6.40
N SER A 28 3.49 -6.16 -6.88
CA SER A 28 3.26 -5.92 -8.31
C SER A 28 4.29 -4.94 -8.92
N PHE A 29 4.67 -3.91 -8.17
CA PHE A 29 5.70 -2.96 -8.56
C PHE A 29 7.07 -3.64 -8.72
N TRP A 30 7.52 -4.41 -7.73
CA TRP A 30 8.80 -5.12 -7.81
C TRP A 30 8.82 -6.19 -8.89
N TYR A 31 7.71 -6.88 -9.07
CA TYR A 31 7.54 -7.84 -10.15
C TYR A 31 7.74 -7.14 -11.51
N ALA A 32 7.06 -6.01 -11.75
CA ALA A 32 7.23 -5.27 -12.99
C ALA A 32 8.65 -4.70 -13.16
N ILE A 33 9.30 -4.23 -12.09
CA ILE A 33 10.72 -3.82 -12.14
C ILE A 33 11.63 -4.99 -12.49
N SER A 34 11.39 -6.18 -11.94
CA SER A 34 12.23 -7.35 -12.24
C SER A 34 12.21 -7.71 -13.72
N TYR A 35 11.07 -7.54 -14.41
CA TYR A 35 10.98 -7.74 -15.87
C TYR A 35 11.73 -6.68 -16.68
N LEU A 36 11.87 -5.47 -16.17
CA LEU A 36 12.68 -4.44 -16.82
C LEU A 36 14.19 -4.71 -16.69
N ILE A 37 14.61 -5.26 -15.55
CA ILE A 37 16.04 -5.52 -15.26
C ILE A 37 16.48 -6.87 -15.85
N PHE A 38 15.65 -7.90 -15.71
CA PHE A 38 15.89 -9.26 -16.19
C PHE A 38 14.74 -9.69 -17.12
N PRO A 39 14.73 -9.21 -18.37
CA PRO A 39 13.69 -9.56 -19.31
C PRO A 39 13.77 -11.04 -19.67
N ASP A 40 12.68 -11.76 -19.45
CA ASP A 40 12.57 -13.16 -19.84
C ASP A 40 12.35 -13.25 -21.35
N LYS A 41 13.27 -13.90 -22.08
CA LYS A 41 13.24 -13.95 -23.55
C LYS A 41 12.12 -14.84 -24.09
N GLU A 42 11.52 -15.68 -23.24
CA GLU A 42 10.47 -16.63 -23.59
C GLU A 42 9.10 -16.28 -22.95
N GLY A 43 9.04 -15.21 -22.15
CA GLY A 43 7.85 -14.83 -21.38
C GLY A 43 6.85 -13.96 -22.14
N TYR A 44 5.55 -14.22 -21.91
CA TYR A 44 4.40 -13.48 -22.47
C TYR A 44 4.25 -12.01 -22.01
N MET A 45 5.23 -11.44 -21.30
CA MET A 45 5.14 -10.08 -20.77
C MET A 45 5.82 -9.07 -21.70
N ASP A 46 5.01 -8.46 -22.56
CA ASP A 46 5.40 -7.34 -23.41
C ASP A 46 5.69 -6.07 -22.59
N ALA A 47 6.66 -5.27 -23.05
CA ALA A 47 7.10 -4.03 -22.43
C ALA A 47 5.95 -3.04 -22.18
N GLN A 48 4.94 -3.03 -23.05
CA GLN A 48 3.75 -2.18 -22.87
C GLN A 48 2.92 -2.60 -21.65
N THR A 49 2.81 -3.91 -21.40
CA THR A 49 2.08 -4.44 -20.24
C THR A 49 2.82 -4.12 -18.94
N THR A 50 4.15 -4.27 -18.94
CA THR A 50 5.01 -3.92 -17.80
C THR A 50 4.92 -2.43 -17.46
N ALA A 51 4.98 -1.56 -18.47
CA ALA A 51 4.84 -0.11 -18.29
C ALA A 51 3.47 0.28 -17.71
N ARG A 52 2.38 -0.34 -18.19
CA ARG A 52 1.03 -0.11 -17.67
C ARG A 52 0.91 -0.54 -16.21
N ASN A 53 1.48 -1.69 -15.85
CA ASN A 53 1.46 -2.19 -14.46
C ASN A 53 2.25 -1.27 -13.52
N LEU A 54 3.36 -0.70 -13.97
CA LEU A 54 4.12 0.30 -13.20
C LEU A 54 3.32 1.60 -13.02
N MET A 55 2.69 2.09 -14.09
CA MET A 55 1.88 3.30 -14.05
C MET A 55 0.66 3.18 -13.12
N THR A 56 0.12 1.99 -12.90
CA THR A 56 -0.98 1.78 -11.95
C THR A 56 -0.49 1.50 -10.53
N ALA A 57 0.61 0.75 -10.37
CA ALA A 57 1.14 0.40 -9.04
C ALA A 57 1.74 1.61 -8.31
N VAL A 58 2.48 2.49 -9.01
CA VAL A 58 3.17 3.63 -8.36
C VAL A 58 2.20 4.61 -7.70
N PRO A 59 1.14 5.11 -8.36
CA PRO A 59 0.16 5.98 -7.70
C PRO A 59 -0.52 5.31 -6.51
N MET A 60 -0.89 4.03 -6.64
CA MET A 60 -1.53 3.29 -5.55
C MET A 60 -0.59 3.11 -4.35
N LEU A 61 0.70 2.90 -4.57
CA LEU A 61 1.69 2.84 -3.50
C LEU A 61 1.77 4.16 -2.72
N LEU A 62 1.76 5.29 -3.42
CA LEU A 62 1.79 6.62 -2.78
C LEU A 62 0.51 6.87 -1.96
N VAL A 63 -0.66 6.55 -2.53
CA VAL A 63 -1.95 6.72 -1.84
C VAL A 63 -2.04 5.84 -0.60
N THR A 64 -1.67 4.56 -0.73
CA THR A 64 -1.75 3.59 0.38
C THR A 64 -0.73 3.87 1.47
N ALA A 65 0.50 4.27 1.12
CA ALA A 65 1.50 4.72 2.08
C ALA A 65 1.05 5.99 2.84
N GLY A 66 0.50 6.97 2.12
CA GLY A 66 -0.05 8.19 2.72
C GLY A 66 -1.21 7.89 3.67
N THR A 67 -2.15 7.04 3.23
CA THR A 67 -3.33 6.66 4.02
C THR A 67 -2.93 5.85 5.26
N PHE A 68 -1.97 4.94 5.13
CA PHE A 68 -1.39 4.20 6.26
C PHE A 68 -0.76 5.13 7.29
N TYR A 69 0.10 6.05 6.85
CA TYR A 69 0.76 7.02 7.73
C TYR A 69 -0.26 7.89 8.47
N LEU A 70 -1.25 8.43 7.76
CA LEU A 70 -2.31 9.25 8.36
C LEU A 70 -3.17 8.44 9.34
N GLY A 71 -3.55 7.22 8.98
CA GLY A 71 -4.31 6.32 9.83
C GLY A 71 -3.61 6.01 11.14
N LEU A 72 -2.32 5.66 11.09
CA LEU A 72 -1.52 5.46 12.30
C LEU A 72 -1.38 6.74 13.13
N LYS A 73 -1.01 7.86 12.49
CA LYS A 73 -0.81 9.12 13.19
C LYS A 73 -2.07 9.58 13.92
N GLN A 74 -3.22 9.52 13.26
CA GLN A 74 -4.50 9.94 13.85
C GLN A 74 -5.00 8.94 14.89
N GLY A 75 -4.89 7.64 14.64
CA GLY A 75 -5.27 6.61 15.62
C GLY A 75 -4.48 6.74 16.92
N LEU A 76 -3.17 6.97 16.84
CA LEU A 76 -2.32 7.18 18.00
C LEU A 76 -2.59 8.51 18.71
N LYS A 77 -2.86 9.59 17.96
CA LYS A 77 -3.22 10.89 18.54
C LYS A 77 -4.50 10.77 19.38
N VAL A 78 -5.54 10.20 18.80
CA VAL A 78 -6.84 10.01 19.47
C VAL A 78 -6.70 9.09 20.67
N TYR A 79 -5.90 8.03 20.58
CA TYR A 79 -5.64 7.16 21.72
C TYR A 79 -4.95 7.87 22.89
N LYS A 80 -4.03 8.80 22.61
CA LYS A 80 -3.33 9.59 23.64
C LYS A 80 -4.19 10.68 24.27
N GLU A 81 -5.21 11.16 23.57
CA GLU A 81 -6.17 12.16 24.06
C GLU A 81 -7.27 11.53 24.95
N ILE A 82 -7.33 10.19 25.07
CA ILE A 82 -8.29 9.41 25.88
C ILE A 82 -7.61 8.78 27.12
#